data_AF-V9D3E6-F1
#
_entry.id   AF-V9D3E6-F1
#
_cell.length_a   1.000
_cell.length_b   1.000
_cell.length_c   1.000
_cell.angle_alpha   90.00
_cell.angle_beta   90.00
_cell.angle_gamma   90.00
#
_symmetry.space_group_name_H-M   'P 1'
#
loop_
_entity.id
_entity.type
_entity.pdbx_description
1 polymer ?
#
loop_
_entity_poly.entity_id
_entity_poly.type
_entity_poly.pdbx_seq_one_letter_code
_entity_poly.pdbx_strand_id
1 'polypeptide(L)'
;MPKFIVLVHASKESEAGELPTTQELAEMNAFNKPAVEAGIILNADGFLASSTGARLTFNDKGSEPTVTHGPFALDNLIAGYWLVQLGSLDEVVEWAKKIPFNKGGKVEIRRVAGPEDFGDAMTPEIKEQEDEMRKIVEERKK
;
A
#
# COMPACT_ATOMS: atom_id res chain seq x y z
N MET A 1 -6.75 6.06 -15.54
CA MET A 1 -5.48 5.31 -15.57
C MET A 1 -5.55 4.22 -14.52
N PRO A 2 -5.01 3.00 -14.78
CA PRO A 2 -5.00 1.94 -13.78
C PRO A 2 -4.16 2.35 -12.56
N LYS A 3 -4.56 1.84 -11.40
CA LYS A 3 -3.88 2.08 -10.13
C LYS A 3 -3.06 0.85 -9.76
N PHE A 4 -1.90 1.07 -9.18
CA PHE A 4 -1.03 0.03 -8.68
C PHE A 4 -0.62 0.34 -7.25
N ILE A 5 -0.45 -0.70 -6.46
CA ILE A 5 0.16 -0.62 -5.13
C ILE A 5 1.57 -1.19 -5.22
N VAL A 6 2.53 -0.46 -4.67
CA VAL A 6 3.92 -0.92 -4.51
C VAL A 6 4.14 -1.11 -3.02
N LEU A 7 4.15 -2.36 -2.58
CA LEU A 7 4.26 -2.77 -1.18
C LEU A 7 5.73 -2.94 -0.81
N VAL A 8 6.16 -2.29 0.26
CA VAL A 8 7.53 -2.40 0.78
C VAL A 8 7.58 -3.54 1.78
N HIS A 9 8.40 -4.56 1.53
CA HIS A 9 8.62 -5.61 2.51
C HIS A 9 9.38 -5.08 3.73
N ALA A 10 8.94 -5.49 4.91
CA ALA A 10 9.62 -5.21 6.16
C ALA A 10 10.98 -5.91 6.22
N SER A 11 11.88 -5.33 7.00
CA SER A 11 13.19 -5.88 7.34
C SER A 11 13.30 -6.07 8.86
N LYS A 12 14.42 -6.64 9.31
CA LYS A 12 14.67 -6.78 10.76
C LYS A 12 14.79 -5.41 11.42
N GLU A 13 15.41 -4.46 10.72
CA GLU A 13 15.64 -3.09 11.16
C GLU A 13 14.31 -2.33 11.29
N SER A 14 13.42 -2.43 10.29
CA SER A 14 12.10 -1.76 10.38
C SER A 14 11.25 -2.31 11.52
N GLU A 15 11.26 -3.63 11.74
CA GLU A 15 10.53 -4.27 12.85
C GLU A 15 11.19 -4.07 14.22
N ALA A 16 12.48 -3.76 14.26
CA ALA A 16 13.16 -3.30 15.46
C ALA A 16 12.81 -1.84 15.80
N GLY A 17 12.05 -1.14 14.95
CA GLY A 17 11.69 0.26 15.13
C GLY A 17 12.82 1.22 14.80
N GLU A 18 13.81 0.79 14.01
CA GLU A 18 14.87 1.69 13.53
C GLU A 18 14.27 2.75 12.62
N LEU A 19 14.54 4.01 12.93
CA LEU A 19 14.07 5.14 12.15
C LEU A 19 15.05 5.45 11.02
N PRO A 20 14.55 5.92 9.85
CA PRO A 20 15.42 6.36 8.78
C PRO A 20 16.24 7.58 9.22
N THR A 21 17.46 7.66 8.70
CA THR A 21 18.32 8.83 8.85
C THR A 21 17.76 10.03 8.07
N THR A 22 18.20 11.24 8.42
CA THR A 22 17.84 12.46 7.68
C THR A 22 18.20 12.38 6.19
N GLN A 23 19.31 11.73 5.86
CA GLN A 23 19.73 11.53 4.47
C GLN A 23 18.78 10.58 3.73
N GLU A 24 18.43 9.43 4.32
CA GLU A 24 17.47 8.48 3.72
C GLU A 24 16.09 9.15 3.50
N LEU A 25 15.64 9.99 4.44
CA LEU A 25 14.41 10.78 4.27
C LEU A 25 14.53 11.82 3.14
N ALA A 26 15.66 12.51 3.04
CA ALA A 26 15.88 13.51 1.99
C ALA A 26 15.91 12.89 0.59
N GLU A 27 16.59 11.75 0.44
CA GLU A 27 16.65 10.98 -0.81
C GLU A 27 15.26 10.46 -1.22
N MET A 28 14.50 9.94 -0.25
CA MET A 28 13.13 9.49 -0.48
C MET A 28 12.21 10.64 -0.90
N ASN A 29 12.32 11.80 -0.26
CA ASN A 29 11.56 12.99 -0.63
C ASN A 29 11.93 13.49 -2.03
N ALA A 30 13.21 13.48 -2.38
CA ALA A 30 13.68 13.86 -3.72
C ALA A 30 13.13 12.92 -4.80
N PHE A 31 13.02 11.62 -4.50
CA PHE A 31 12.40 10.63 -5.37
C PHE A 31 10.87 10.84 -5.49
N ASN A 32 10.16 11.03 -4.38
CA ASN A 32 8.70 11.15 -4.36
C ASN A 32 8.20 12.46 -4.97
N LYS A 33 8.87 13.59 -4.71
CA LYS A 33 8.41 14.93 -5.10
C LYS A 33 7.98 15.05 -6.58
N PRO A 34 8.83 14.74 -7.57
CA PRO A 34 8.42 14.85 -8.97
C PRO A 34 7.28 13.90 -9.34
N ALA A 35 7.20 12.74 -8.71
CA ALA A 35 6.11 11.78 -8.96
C ALA A 35 4.78 12.25 -8.33
N VAL A 36 4.81 12.94 -7.20
CA VAL A 36 3.64 13.61 -6.62
C VAL A 36 3.21 14.78 -7.51
N GLU A 37 4.14 15.64 -7.93
CA GLU A 37 3.86 16.79 -8.81
C GLU A 37 3.29 16.36 -10.17
N ALA A 38 3.72 15.21 -10.69
CA ALA A 38 3.19 14.60 -11.91
C ALA A 38 1.86 13.85 -11.72
N GLY A 39 1.35 13.76 -10.49
CA GLY A 39 0.14 12.99 -10.16
C GLY A 39 0.31 11.47 -10.30
N ILE A 40 1.55 10.97 -10.32
CA ILE A 40 1.85 9.53 -10.36
C ILE A 40 1.60 8.91 -8.99
N ILE A 41 2.13 9.51 -7.91
CA ILE A 41 1.86 9.06 -6.54
C ILE A 41 0.54 9.66 -6.07
N LEU A 42 -0.42 8.80 -5.76
CA LEU A 42 -1.71 9.18 -5.18
C LEU A 42 -1.66 9.24 -3.66
N ASN A 43 -0.88 8.37 -3.05
CA ASN A 43 -0.58 8.34 -1.63
C ASN A 43 0.65 7.46 -1.38
N ALA A 44 1.41 7.72 -0.32
CA ALA A 44 2.54 6.92 0.09
C ALA A 44 2.80 7.10 1.58
N ASP A 45 2.89 5.99 2.32
CA ASP A 45 3.07 6.01 3.76
C ASP A 45 3.90 4.81 4.24
N GLY A 46 4.68 5.02 5.29
CA GLY A 46 5.37 3.96 6.02
C GLY A 46 4.51 3.41 7.15
N PHE A 47 4.73 2.15 7.51
CA PHE A 47 4.14 1.52 8.68
C PHE A 47 5.16 1.45 9.82
N LEU A 48 4.66 1.58 11.05
CA LEU A 48 5.45 1.28 12.24
C LEU A 48 5.64 -0.23 12.38
N ALA A 49 6.57 -0.63 13.25
CA ALA A 49 6.81 -2.03 13.56
C ALA A 49 5.52 -2.77 13.95
N SER A 50 5.38 -4.02 13.52
CA SER A 50 4.15 -4.79 13.75
C SER A 50 3.81 -5.02 15.22
N SER A 51 4.75 -4.80 16.14
CA SER A 51 4.50 -4.77 17.59
C SER A 51 3.44 -3.73 18.00
N THR A 52 3.18 -2.70 17.18
CA THR A 52 2.09 -1.74 17.38
C THR A 52 0.79 -2.11 16.65
N GLY A 53 0.75 -3.28 15.99
CA GLY A 53 -0.34 -3.72 15.15
C GLY A 53 -1.15 -4.90 15.72
N ALA A 54 -2.22 -5.25 15.01
CA ALA A 54 -3.03 -6.44 15.26
C ALA A 54 -3.39 -7.15 13.95
N ARG A 55 -3.52 -8.48 14.00
CA ARG A 55 -3.96 -9.33 12.90
C ARG A 55 -5.25 -10.02 13.29
N LEU A 56 -6.27 -9.90 12.45
CA LEU A 56 -7.54 -10.58 12.61
C LEU A 56 -7.58 -11.79 11.66
N THR A 57 -7.83 -12.98 12.21
CA THR A 57 -8.06 -14.20 11.44
C THR A 57 -9.54 -14.55 11.50
N PHE A 58 -10.21 -14.53 10.35
CA PHE A 58 -11.63 -14.85 10.23
C PHE A 58 -11.78 -16.36 9.99
N ASN A 59 -12.53 -17.04 10.86
CA ASN A 59 -12.81 -18.48 10.76
C ASN A 59 -14.16 -18.69 10.01
N ASP A 60 -14.79 -19.85 10.21
CA ASP A 60 -16.09 -20.19 9.60
C ASP A 60 -17.14 -19.08 9.79
N LYS A 61 -18.05 -18.97 8.81
CA LYS A 61 -19.10 -17.93 8.78
C LYS A 61 -19.86 -17.88 10.11
N GLY A 62 -19.82 -16.71 10.76
CA GLY A 62 -20.58 -16.42 11.99
C GLY A 62 -19.78 -16.58 13.28
N SER A 63 -18.52 -17.00 13.22
CA SER A 63 -17.62 -16.98 14.39
C SER A 63 -16.90 -15.64 14.51
N GLU A 64 -16.60 -15.22 15.75
CA GLU A 64 -15.79 -14.03 15.98
C GLU A 64 -14.36 -14.23 15.47
N PRO A 65 -13.75 -13.21 14.84
CA PRO A 65 -12.38 -13.31 14.37
C PRO A 65 -11.41 -13.43 15.56
N THR A 66 -10.38 -14.25 15.40
CA THR A 66 -9.29 -14.31 16.37
C THR A 66 -8.38 -13.11 16.19
N VAL A 67 -8.15 -12.36 17.28
CA VAL A 67 -7.23 -11.20 17.29
C VAL A 67 -5.87 -11.63 17.82
N THR A 68 -4.82 -11.37 17.05
CA THR A 68 -3.42 -11.56 17.44
C THR A 68 -2.69 -10.23 17.41
N HIS A 69 -2.19 -9.77 18.55
CA HIS A 69 -1.30 -8.60 18.62
C HIS A 69 0.12 -8.99 18.19
N GLY A 70 0.84 -8.06 17.57
CA GLY A 70 2.21 -8.31 17.14
C GLY A 70 3.22 -8.45 18.31
N PRO A 71 4.51 -8.65 18.00
CA PRO A 71 5.09 -8.64 16.66
C PRO A 71 4.73 -9.88 15.83
N PHE A 72 4.71 -9.72 14.50
CA PHE A 72 4.47 -10.83 13.59
C PHE A 72 5.78 -11.41 13.05
N ALA A 73 5.70 -12.63 12.52
CA ALA A 73 6.80 -13.19 11.76
C ALA A 73 7.14 -12.27 10.57
N LEU A 74 8.44 -12.05 10.35
CA LEU A 74 8.94 -11.15 9.30
C LEU A 74 8.59 -11.62 7.88
N ASP A 75 8.35 -12.92 7.70
CA ASP A 75 8.08 -13.49 6.39
C ASP A 75 6.84 -12.84 5.74
N ASN A 76 7.05 -12.17 4.62
CA ASN A 76 6.05 -11.41 3.85
C ASN A 76 5.37 -10.25 4.59
N LEU A 77 5.95 -9.76 5.69
CA LEU A 77 5.45 -8.57 6.38
C LEU A 77 5.73 -7.30 5.55
N ILE A 78 4.85 -6.30 5.63
CA ILE A 78 4.91 -5.04 4.87
C ILE A 78 5.22 -3.88 5.83
N ALA A 79 6.15 -3.02 5.45
CA ALA A 79 6.59 -1.84 6.20
C ALA A 79 6.18 -0.50 5.56
N GLY A 80 5.47 -0.53 4.44
CA GLY A 80 4.96 0.68 3.80
C GLY A 80 4.44 0.43 2.40
N TYR A 81 3.98 1.49 1.75
CA TYR A 81 3.47 1.40 0.39
C TYR A 81 3.55 2.72 -0.37
N TRP A 82 3.49 2.61 -1.70
CA TRP A 82 3.03 3.67 -2.59
C TRP A 82 1.78 3.21 -3.34
N LEU A 83 0.72 4.03 -3.33
CA LEU A 83 -0.38 3.93 -4.27
C LEU A 83 -0.07 4.84 -5.46
N VAL A 84 0.11 4.26 -6.64
CA VAL A 84 0.49 4.98 -7.86
C VAL A 84 -0.54 4.79 -8.97
N GLN A 85 -0.57 5.71 -9.92
CA GLN A 85 -1.33 5.59 -11.17
C GLN A 85 -0.41 5.78 -12.38
N LEU A 86 -0.29 4.72 -13.19
CA LEU A 86 0.55 4.65 -14.38
C LEU A 86 -0.18 3.82 -15.45
N GLY A 87 0.30 3.81 -16.68
CA GLY A 87 -0.37 3.17 -17.81
C GLY A 87 -0.33 1.64 -17.79
N SER A 88 0.70 1.04 -17.17
CA SER A 88 0.92 -0.41 -17.19
C SER A 88 1.76 -0.90 -16.00
N LEU A 89 1.80 -2.22 -15.78
CA LEU A 89 2.69 -2.84 -14.80
C LEU A 89 4.16 -2.55 -15.12
N ASP A 90 4.55 -2.64 -16.38
CA ASP A 90 5.93 -2.40 -16.83
C ASP A 90 6.37 -0.95 -16.53
N GLU A 91 5.50 0.04 -16.75
CA GLU A 91 5.77 1.42 -16.37
C GLU A 91 6.00 1.57 -14.87
N VAL A 92 5.21 0.87 -14.04
CA VAL A 92 5.38 0.87 -12.58
C VAL A 92 6.68 0.19 -12.19
N VAL A 93 7.08 -0.89 -12.85
CA VAL A 93 8.36 -1.55 -12.63
C VAL A 93 9.52 -0.61 -12.98
N GLU A 94 9.47 0.08 -14.12
CA GLU A 94 10.50 1.05 -14.51
C GLU A 94 10.58 2.25 -13.57
N TRP A 95 9.44 2.69 -13.02
CA TRP A 95 9.40 3.69 -11.97
C TRP A 95 10.01 3.15 -10.66
N ALA A 96 9.62 1.95 -10.21
CA ALA A 96 10.03 1.34 -8.95
C ALA A 96 11.53 0.97 -8.92
N LYS A 97 12.15 0.69 -10.07
CA LYS A 97 13.61 0.47 -10.18
C LYS A 97 14.45 1.66 -9.69
N LYS A 98 13.86 2.85 -9.59
CA LYS A 98 14.53 4.09 -9.19
C LYS A 98 14.36 4.41 -7.70
N ILE A 99 13.68 3.55 -6.93
CA ILE A 99 13.49 3.73 -5.48
C ILE A 99 14.87 3.75 -4.78
N PRO A 100 15.19 4.75 -3.94
CA PRO A 100 16.51 4.93 -3.34
C PRO A 100 16.72 4.02 -2.11
N PHE A 101 16.63 2.69 -2.29
CA PHE A 101 16.91 1.72 -1.23
C PHE A 101 18.41 1.37 -1.17
N ASN A 102 19.11 1.94 -0.20
CA ASN A 102 20.58 1.85 -0.07
C ASN A 102 21.09 0.59 0.67
N LYS A 103 20.24 -0.11 1.43
CA LYS A 103 20.62 -1.26 2.28
C LYS A 103 20.00 -2.59 1.80
N GLY A 104 19.67 -2.67 0.51
CA GLY A 104 18.74 -3.68 0.02
C GLY A 104 17.30 -3.30 0.36
N GLY A 105 16.36 -4.02 -0.23
CA GLY A 105 14.94 -3.76 -0.10
C GLY A 105 14.17 -4.56 -1.13
N LYS A 106 12.97 -4.98 -0.78
CA LYS A 106 12.11 -5.74 -1.68
C LYS A 106 10.77 -5.04 -1.76
N VAL A 107 10.30 -4.82 -2.98
CA VAL A 107 8.95 -4.35 -3.23
C VAL A 107 8.15 -5.40 -3.99
N GLU A 108 6.85 -5.44 -3.72
CA GLU A 108 5.87 -6.22 -4.48
C GLU A 108 4.91 -5.24 -5.17
N ILE A 109 4.70 -5.42 -6.47
CA ILE A 109 3.84 -4.54 -7.26
C ILE A 109 2.57 -5.29 -7.65
N ARG A 110 1.41 -4.72 -7.36
CA ARG A 110 0.10 -5.29 -7.71
C ARG A 110 -0.81 -4.25 -8.32
N ARG A 111 -1.60 -4.64 -9.33
CA ARG A 111 -2.70 -3.81 -9.81
C ARG A 111 -3.80 -3.76 -8.74
N VAL A 112 -4.32 -2.56 -8.50
CA VAL A 112 -5.52 -2.37 -7.67
C VAL A 112 -6.73 -2.68 -8.54
N ALA A 113 -7.62 -3.54 -8.05
CA ALA A 113 -8.82 -3.93 -8.77
C ALA A 113 -9.77 -2.73 -8.94
N GLY A 114 -10.33 -2.58 -10.14
CA GLY A 114 -11.42 -1.66 -10.46
C GLY A 114 -12.77 -2.40 -10.60
N PRO A 115 -13.91 -1.69 -10.64
CA PRO A 115 -15.22 -2.31 -10.84
C PRO A 115 -15.29 -3.21 -12.08
N GLU A 116 -14.54 -2.87 -13.13
CA GLU A 116 -14.43 -3.64 -14.37
C GLU A 116 -13.82 -5.04 -14.19
N ASP A 117 -13.06 -5.28 -13.12
CA ASP A 117 -12.35 -6.54 -12.89
C ASP A 117 -13.24 -7.62 -12.22
N PHE A 118 -14.47 -7.28 -11.82
CA PHE A 118 -15.38 -8.14 -11.04
C PHE A 118 -16.51 -8.80 -11.85
N GLY A 119 -16.63 -8.49 -13.15
CA GLY A 119 -17.62 -9.11 -14.04
C GLY A 119 -19.05 -9.06 -13.49
N ASP A 120 -19.80 -10.16 -13.63
CA ASP A 120 -21.21 -10.27 -13.24
C ASP A 120 -21.45 -10.12 -11.73
N ALA A 121 -20.41 -10.30 -10.91
CA ALA A 121 -20.52 -10.09 -9.46
C ALA A 121 -20.70 -8.59 -9.11
N MET A 122 -20.30 -7.68 -10.00
CA MET A 122 -20.49 -6.25 -9.86
C MET A 122 -21.86 -5.84 -10.41
N THR A 123 -22.93 -6.20 -9.70
CA THR A 123 -24.29 -5.80 -10.09
C THR A 123 -24.42 -4.26 -10.06
N PRO A 124 -25.40 -3.68 -10.77
CA PRO A 124 -25.62 -2.24 -10.74
C PRO A 124 -25.80 -1.69 -9.32
N GLU A 125 -26.48 -2.43 -8.45
CA GLU A 125 -26.74 -2.05 -7.06
C GLU A 125 -25.45 -2.04 -6.23
N ILE A 126 -24.59 -3.05 -6.39
CA ILE A 126 -23.29 -3.11 -5.69
C ILE A 126 -22.39 -1.97 -6.15
N LYS A 127 -22.38 -1.71 -7.46
CA LYS A 127 -21.59 -0.61 -8.04
C LYS A 127 -22.03 0.75 -7.49
N GLU A 128 -23.33 1.01 -7.43
CA GLU A 128 -23.88 2.26 -6.88
C GLU A 128 -23.47 2.43 -5.41
N GLN A 129 -23.58 1.36 -4.60
CA GLN A 129 -23.14 1.37 -3.20
C GLN A 129 -21.63 1.65 -3.05
N GLU A 130 -20.79 1.04 -3.89
CA GLU A 130 -19.34 1.32 -3.88
C GLU A 130 -19.03 2.77 -4.25
N ASP A 131 -19.69 3.30 -5.28
CA ASP A 131 -19.49 4.67 -5.75
C ASP A 131 -19.93 5.69 -4.69
N GLU A 132 -21.03 5.43 -3.98
CA GLU A 132 -21.46 6.24 -2.83
C GLU A 132 -20.43 6.22 -1.69
N MET A 133 -19.93 5.03 -1.30
CA MET A 133 -18.89 4.92 -0.26
C MET A 133 -17.62 5.67 -0.65
N ARG A 134 -17.22 5.61 -1.93
CA ARG A 134 -16.05 6.36 -2.44
C ARG A 134 -16.26 7.87 -2.34
N LYS A 135 -17.43 8.38 -2.74
CA LYS A 135 -17.76 9.81 -2.61
C LYS A 135 -17.70 10.28 -1.16
N ILE A 136 -18.26 9.52 -0.22
CA ILE A 136 -18.20 9.83 1.21
C ILE A 136 -16.74 9.96 1.69
N VAL A 137 -15.86 9.04 1.26
CA VAL A 137 -14.43 9.09 1.61
C VAL A 137 -13.75 10.32 1.00
N GLU A 138 -14.06 10.67 -0.24
CA GLU A 138 -13.50 11.84 -0.92
C GLU A 138 -13.97 13.17 -0.30
N GLU A 139 -15.23 13.26 0.11
CA GLU A 139 -15.78 14.44 0.79
C GLU A 139 -15.16 14.65 2.16
N ARG A 140 -14.84 13.59 2.90
CA ARG A 140 -14.15 13.69 4.19
C ARG A 140 -12.67 14.10 4.11
N LYS A 141 -12.08 14.05 2.92
CA LYS A 141 -10.69 14.48 2.68
C LYS A 141 -10.58 15.99 2.38
N LYS A 142 -11.70 16.66 2.16
CA LYS A 142 -11.78 18.12 1.96
C LYS A 142 -11.96 18.84 3.29
#